data_AF-D3F276-F1
#
_entry.id   AF-D3F276-F1
#
_cell.length_a   1.000
_cell.length_b   1.000
_cell.length_c   1.000
_cell.angle_alpha   90.00
_cell.angle_beta   90.00
_cell.angle_gamma   90.00
#
_symmetry.space_group_name_H-M   'P 1'
#
loop_
_entity.id
_entity.type
_entity.pdbx_description
1 polymer ?
#
loop_
_entity_poly.entity_id
_entity_poly.type
_entity_poly.pdbx_seq_one_letter_code
_entity_poly.pdbx_strand_id
1 'polypeptide(L)'
;MGITSGQSDRDVAFEQTNVVSAVERGLFNSALDFFGAAVAVIDYRAAERPRLRWDADALQGVRSAMGALERRVGLASRAGFSTEQIVRITRLDREVVELMVERQRKAQRLGG
;
A
#
# COMPACT_ATOMS: atom_id res chain seq x y z
N MET A 1 36.46 30.63 16.71
CA MET A 1 35.01 30.42 16.52
C MET A 1 34.83 29.49 15.34
N GLY A 2 34.48 28.24 15.57
CA GLY A 2 34.33 27.26 14.51
C GLY A 2 33.29 26.23 14.88
N ILE A 3 32.62 25.71 13.85
CA ILE A 3 31.79 24.50 13.76
C ILE A 3 30.43 24.47 14.49
N THR A 4 29.39 24.99 13.83
CA THR A 4 28.01 24.48 14.01
C THR A 4 27.27 24.23 12.68
N SER A 5 27.96 24.24 11.54
CA SER A 5 27.33 24.13 10.22
C SER A 5 27.12 22.68 9.72
N GLY A 6 27.53 21.66 10.48
CA GLY A 6 27.43 20.25 10.05
C GLY A 6 26.34 19.42 10.73
N GLN A 7 25.62 19.99 11.70
CA GLN A 7 24.63 19.28 12.51
C GLN A 7 23.21 19.45 11.95
N SER A 8 22.89 20.64 11.43
CA SER A 8 21.60 20.93 10.78
C SER A 8 21.34 20.08 9.53
N ASP A 9 22.34 19.86 8.69
CA ASP A 9 22.15 19.12 7.43
C ASP A 9 21.89 17.62 7.68
N ARG A 10 22.47 17.07 8.75
CA ARG A 10 22.24 15.66 9.14
C ARG A 10 20.85 15.46 9.75
N ASP A 11 20.39 16.40 10.56
CA ASP A 11 19.06 16.33 11.17
C ASP A 11 17.96 16.49 10.11
N VAL A 12 18.13 17.41 9.15
CA VAL A 12 17.21 17.60 8.02
C VAL A 12 17.20 16.39 7.09
N ALA A 13 18.36 15.80 6.80
CA ALA A 13 18.45 14.58 5.98
C ALA A 13 17.80 13.37 6.67
N PHE A 14 17.97 13.23 7.99
CA PHE A 14 17.36 12.15 8.77
C PHE A 14 15.84 12.30 8.87
N GLU A 15 15.34 13.52 9.11
CA GLU A 15 13.90 13.81 9.10
C GLU A 15 13.29 13.58 7.70
N GLN A 16 13.94 14.05 6.63
CA GLN A 16 13.47 13.80 5.26
C GLN A 16 13.44 12.30 4.95
N THR A 17 14.47 11.54 5.33
CA THR A 17 14.52 10.09 5.11
C THR A 17 13.40 9.37 5.87
N ASN A 18 13.12 9.78 7.10
CA ASN A 18 12.01 9.21 7.89
C ASN A 18 10.64 9.54 7.30
N VAL A 19 10.43 10.79 6.86
CA VAL A 19 9.19 11.22 6.22
C VAL A 19 8.96 10.49 4.90
N VAL A 20 9.99 10.38 4.06
CA VAL A 20 9.97 9.60 2.80
C VAL A 20 9.57 8.15 3.09
N SER A 21 10.20 7.50 4.07
CA SER A 21 9.87 6.11 4.44
C SER A 21 8.44 5.92 4.98
N ALA A 22 7.88 6.95 5.62
CA ALA A 22 6.52 6.92 6.16
C ALA A 22 5.47 7.14 5.06
N VAL A 23 5.76 8.01 4.11
CA VAL A 23 4.94 8.26 2.92
C VAL A 23 4.90 7.01 2.04
N GLU A 24 6.04 6.37 1.78
CA GLU A 24 6.13 5.11 1.04
C GLU A 24 5.31 4.01 1.70
N ARG A 25 5.51 3.76 3.00
CA ARG A 25 4.74 2.75 3.75
C ARG A 25 3.25 3.04 3.75
N GLY A 26 2.86 4.30 3.93
CA GLY A 26 1.45 4.71 3.90
C GLY A 26 0.81 4.48 2.52
N LEU A 27 1.53 4.81 1.46
CA LEU A 27 1.11 4.59 0.07
C LEU A 27 0.95 3.10 -0.23
N PHE A 28 1.95 2.30 0.13
CA PHE A 28 1.91 0.85 -0.05
C PHE A 28 0.75 0.19 0.71
N ASN A 29 0.56 0.53 1.99
CA ASN A 29 -0.53 -0.03 2.79
C ASN A 29 -1.91 0.31 2.20
N SER A 30 -2.11 1.55 1.73
CA SER A 30 -3.39 1.92 1.08
C SER A 30 -3.60 1.20 -0.25
N ALA A 31 -2.52 0.87 -0.98
CA ALA A 31 -2.62 0.03 -2.16
C ALA A 31 -3.03 -1.40 -1.79
N LEU A 32 -2.42 -2.00 -0.74
CA LEU A 32 -2.82 -3.31 -0.21
C LEU A 32 -4.29 -3.36 0.19
N ASP A 33 -4.76 -2.35 0.92
CA ASP A 33 -6.16 -2.25 1.35
C ASP A 33 -7.12 -2.17 0.16
N PHE A 34 -6.76 -1.40 -0.87
CA PHE A 34 -7.54 -1.31 -2.10
C PHE A 34 -7.59 -2.65 -2.84
N PHE A 35 -6.47 -3.35 -3.01
CA PHE A 35 -6.45 -4.68 -3.65
C PHE A 35 -7.25 -5.70 -2.84
N GLY A 36 -7.11 -5.71 -1.50
CA GLY A 36 -7.88 -6.58 -0.63
C GLY A 36 -9.39 -6.34 -0.74
N ALA A 37 -9.81 -5.08 -0.73
CA ALA A 37 -11.21 -4.71 -0.93
C ALA A 37 -11.71 -5.11 -2.33
N ALA A 38 -10.90 -4.91 -3.37
CA ALA A 38 -11.25 -5.28 -4.74
C ALA A 38 -11.41 -6.80 -4.92
N VAL A 39 -10.60 -7.60 -4.23
CA VAL A 39 -10.76 -9.07 -4.21
C VAL A 39 -12.03 -9.48 -3.47
N ALA A 40 -12.41 -8.77 -2.41
CA ALA A 40 -13.59 -9.10 -1.60
C ALA A 40 -14.92 -8.95 -2.37
N VAL A 41 -14.96 -8.13 -3.42
CA VAL A 41 -16.13 -7.97 -4.31
C VAL A 41 -16.14 -8.97 -5.46
N ILE A 42 -15.17 -9.89 -5.54
CA ILE A 42 -15.14 -10.94 -6.57
C ILE A 42 -15.58 -12.27 -5.95
N ASP A 43 -16.62 -12.85 -6.53
CA ASP A 43 -17.07 -14.21 -6.26
C ASP A 43 -16.32 -15.21 -7.15
N TYR A 44 -15.37 -15.92 -6.55
CA TYR A 44 -14.60 -16.99 -7.20
C TYR A 44 -15.28 -18.37 -7.11
N ARG A 45 -16.41 -18.50 -6.40
CA ARG A 45 -17.12 -19.78 -6.26
C ARG A 45 -18.07 -20.05 -7.43
N ALA A 46 -18.29 -19.07 -8.30
CA ALA A 46 -19.11 -19.23 -9.49
C ALA A 46 -18.45 -20.21 -10.48
N ALA A 47 -19.18 -21.28 -10.82
CA ALA A 47 -18.69 -22.41 -11.61
C ALA A 47 -18.18 -22.06 -13.04
N GLU A 48 -18.52 -20.88 -13.56
CA GLU A 48 -18.33 -20.55 -14.98
C GLU A 48 -17.31 -19.43 -15.23
N ARG A 49 -17.04 -18.57 -14.24
CA ARG A 49 -16.05 -17.47 -14.23
C ARG A 49 -16.20 -16.64 -12.94
N PRO A 50 -15.13 -15.99 -12.44
CA PRO A 50 -15.25 -15.00 -11.37
C PRO A 50 -16.29 -13.93 -11.73
N ARG A 51 -17.22 -13.65 -10.81
CA ARG A 51 -18.28 -12.64 -11.00
C ARG A 51 -18.18 -11.57 -9.92
N LEU A 52 -18.68 -10.37 -10.21
CA LEU A 52 -18.83 -9.36 -9.16
C LEU A 52 -19.92 -9.80 -8.18
N ARG A 53 -19.57 -9.83 -6.90
CA ARG A 53 -20.53 -10.00 -5.81
C ARG A 53 -21.24 -8.66 -5.62
N TRP A 54 -22.55 -8.65 -5.84
CA TRP A 54 -23.38 -7.46 -5.65
C TRP A 54 -23.69 -7.26 -4.16
N ASP A 55 -22.68 -6.83 -3.43
CA ASP A 55 -22.69 -6.59 -2.00
C ASP A 55 -22.37 -5.12 -1.74
N ALA A 56 -23.37 -4.38 -1.26
CA ALA A 56 -23.28 -2.94 -1.08
C ALA A 56 -22.17 -2.55 -0.10
N ASP A 57 -21.96 -3.33 0.96
CA ASP A 57 -20.94 -3.07 1.97
C ASP A 57 -19.54 -3.32 1.39
N ALA A 58 -19.38 -4.40 0.63
CA ALA A 58 -18.10 -4.69 -0.04
C ALA A 58 -17.76 -3.63 -1.10
N LEU A 59 -18.74 -3.19 -1.90
CA LEU A 59 -18.56 -2.10 -2.87
C LEU A 59 -18.25 -0.77 -2.19
N GLN A 60 -18.87 -0.47 -1.05
CA GLN A 60 -18.56 0.71 -0.26
C GLN A 60 -17.14 0.62 0.35
N GLY A 61 -16.71 -0.57 0.74
CA GLY A 61 -15.34 -0.85 1.18
C GLY A 61 -14.31 -0.52 0.09
N VAL A 62 -14.55 -0.95 -1.16
CA VAL A 62 -13.70 -0.62 -2.31
C VAL A 62 -13.61 0.89 -2.52
N ARG A 63 -14.75 1.59 -2.50
CA ARG A 63 -14.78 3.06 -2.67
C ARG A 63 -14.00 3.78 -1.58
N SER A 64 -14.14 3.32 -0.34
CA SER A 64 -13.43 3.90 0.81
C SER A 64 -11.92 3.69 0.70
N ALA A 65 -11.49 2.49 0.30
CA ALA A 65 -10.08 2.17 0.07
C ALA A 65 -9.48 2.96 -1.11
N MET A 66 -10.25 3.14 -2.19
CA MET A 66 -9.84 3.97 -3.33
C MET A 66 -9.60 5.42 -2.92
N GLY A 67 -10.53 6.03 -2.17
CA GLY A 67 -10.35 7.39 -1.67
C GLY A 67 -9.17 7.53 -0.68
N ALA A 68 -8.86 6.49 0.10
CA ALA A 68 -7.67 6.47 0.94
C ALA A 68 -6.38 6.42 0.12
N LEU A 69 -6.34 5.58 -0.93
CA LEU A 69 -5.22 5.48 -1.85
C LEU A 69 -4.98 6.80 -2.60
N GLU A 70 -6.02 7.45 -3.12
CA GLU A 70 -5.91 8.76 -3.78
C GLU A 70 -5.31 9.83 -2.86
N ARG A 71 -5.74 9.88 -1.59
CA ARG A 71 -5.14 10.79 -0.60
C ARG A 71 -3.66 10.51 -0.40
N ARG A 72 -3.25 9.23 -0.37
CA ARG A 72 -1.83 8.86 -0.22
C ARG A 72 -1.01 9.17 -1.46
N VAL A 73 -1.54 8.98 -2.66
CA VAL A 73 -0.92 9.43 -3.91
C VAL A 73 -0.69 10.94 -3.88
N GLY A 74 -1.68 11.72 -3.43
CA GLY A 74 -1.53 13.17 -3.28
C GLY A 74 -0.51 13.59 -2.22
N LEU A 75 -0.32 12.80 -1.14
CA LEU A 75 0.75 13.03 -0.17
C LEU A 75 2.12 12.69 -0.75
N ALA A 76 2.25 11.58 -1.48
CA ALA A 76 3.49 11.19 -2.15
C ALA A 76 3.94 12.22 -3.20
N SER A 77 3.01 12.69 -4.03
CA SER A 77 3.30 13.73 -5.02
C SER A 77 3.79 15.03 -4.36
N ARG A 78 3.15 15.47 -3.27
CA ARG A 78 3.59 16.65 -2.49
C ARG A 78 4.94 16.46 -1.80
N ALA A 79 5.29 15.21 -1.47
CA ALA A 79 6.60 14.85 -0.93
C ALA A 79 7.69 14.73 -2.01
N GLY A 80 7.38 15.02 -3.28
CA GLY A 80 8.34 15.06 -4.38
C GLY A 80 8.54 13.73 -5.12
N PHE A 81 7.67 12.74 -4.90
CA PHE A 81 7.74 11.47 -5.61
C PHE A 81 7.24 11.63 -7.06
N SER A 82 7.99 11.06 -8.01
CA SER A 82 7.56 10.95 -9.40
C SER A 82 6.41 9.95 -9.55
N THR A 83 5.68 10.06 -10.66
CA THR A 83 4.62 9.11 -11.01
C THR A 83 5.16 7.68 -11.08
N GLU A 84 6.36 7.47 -11.64
CA GLU A 84 6.99 6.15 -11.72
C GLU A 84 7.32 5.58 -10.34
N GLN A 85 7.79 6.42 -9.42
CA GLN A 85 8.05 6.00 -8.04
C GLN A 85 6.74 5.59 -7.34
N ILE A 86 5.68 6.39 -7.49
CA ILE A 86 4.35 6.10 -6.95
C ILE A 86 3.80 4.79 -7.53
N VAL A 87 3.89 4.59 -8.84
CA VAL A 87 3.47 3.35 -9.52
C VAL A 87 4.26 2.16 -8.98
N ARG A 88 5.59 2.27 -8.83
CA ARG A 88 6.42 1.20 -8.28
C ARG A 88 6.01 0.84 -6.85
N ILE A 89 5.78 1.83 -5.99
CA ILE A 89 5.41 1.60 -4.58
C ILE A 89 4.00 1.02 -4.46
N THR A 90 3.06 1.47 -5.28
CA THR A 90 1.68 0.96 -5.28
C THR A 90 1.52 -0.38 -5.98
N ARG A 91 2.53 -0.82 -6.72
CA ARG A 91 2.51 -2.13 -7.38
C ARG A 91 2.73 -3.20 -6.32
N LEU A 92 1.86 -4.21 -6.35
CA LEU A 92 2.15 -5.48 -5.67
C LEU A 92 3.31 -6.13 -6.41
N ASP A 93 4.54 -5.85 -5.98
CA ASP A 93 5.70 -6.55 -6.49
C ASP A 93 5.61 -8.03 -6.12
N ARG A 94 6.23 -8.86 -6.96
CA ARG A 94 6.23 -10.33 -6.84
C ARG A 94 6.60 -10.80 -5.44
N GLU A 95 7.56 -10.14 -4.79
CA GLU A 95 8.01 -10.46 -3.43
C GLU A 95 6.90 -10.30 -2.37
N VAL A 96 6.02 -9.31 -2.54
CA VAL A 96 4.87 -9.08 -1.64
C VAL A 96 3.83 -10.18 -1.83
N VAL A 97 3.57 -10.56 -3.09
CA VAL A 97 2.67 -11.67 -3.41
C VAL A 97 3.21 -12.98 -2.84
N GLU A 98 4.52 -13.22 -2.96
CA GLU A 98 5.19 -14.39 -2.38
C GLU A 98 5.06 -14.42 -0.85
N LEU A 99 5.28 -13.28 -0.18
CA LEU A 99 5.06 -13.12 1.27
C LEU A 99 3.61 -13.39 1.69
N MET A 100 2.63 -12.92 0.92
CA MET A 100 1.20 -13.17 1.17
C MET A 100 0.85 -14.66 1.02
N VAL A 101 1.39 -15.32 -0.01
CA VAL A 101 1.23 -16.76 -0.22
C VAL A 101 1.85 -17.58 0.90
N GLU A 102 3.06 -17.22 1.35
CA GLU A 102 3.72 -17.87 2.48
C GLU A 102 2.96 -17.69 3.79
N ARG A 103 2.46 -16.47 4.06
CA ARG A 103 1.66 -16.18 5.25
C ARG A 103 0.34 -16.95 5.26
N GLN A 104 -0.34 -17.06 4.12
CA GLN A 104 -1.54 -17.90 4.00
C GLN A 104 -1.24 -19.39 4.22
N ARG A 105 -0.17 -19.92 3.62
CA ARG A 105 0.27 -21.31 3.86
C ARG A 105 0.57 -21.57 5.32
N LYS A 106 1.20 -20.62 6.01
CA LYS A 106 1.49 -20.72 7.45
C LYS A 106 0.22 -20.68 8.29
N ALA A 107 -0.73 -19.80 7.98
CA ALA A 107 -2.02 -19.75 8.65
C ALA A 107 -2.83 -21.03 8.48
N GLN A 108 -2.81 -21.64 7.29
CA GLN A 108 -3.47 -22.92 7.02
C GLN A 108 -2.83 -24.10 7.77
N ARG A 109 -1.52 -24.05 8.03
CA ARG A 109 -0.80 -25.10 8.80
C ARG A 109 -1.00 -24.99 10.31
N LEU A 110 -1.33 -23.81 10.83
CA LEU A 110 -1.53 -23.56 12.26
C LEU A 110 -2.99 -23.69 12.69
N GLY A 111 -3.92 -23.72 11.74
CA GLY A 111 -5.36 -23.89 11.99
C GLY A 111 -5.90 -25.28 11.64
N GLY A 112 -5.02 -26.28 11.45
CA GLY A 112 -5.37 -27.68 11.17
C GLY A 112 -4.90 -28.61 12.27
#